data_AF-A0A944WJF8-F1
#
_entry.id   AF-A0A944WJF8-F1
#
_cell.length_a   1.000
_cell.length_b   1.000
_cell.length_c   1.000
_cell.angle_alpha   90.00
_cell.angle_beta   90.00
_cell.angle_gamma   90.00
#
_symmetry.space_group_name_H-M   'P 1'
#
loop_
_entity.id
_entity.type
_entity.pdbx_description
1 polymer ?
#
loop_
_entity_poly.entity_id
_entity_poly.type
_entity_poly.pdbx_seq_one_letter_code
_entity_poly.pdbx_strand_id
1 'polypeptide(L)'
;MNEPLLVFREIEKSFSGSQILCGVDLSLYPGKCILLSGKNGVGKTTLLKIIAGLEIPDLAKIEFSGKINCWNKAVRSVRKEIIYLHQ
;
A
#
# COMPACT_ATOMS: atom_id res chain seq x y z
N MET A 1 -23.68 0.19 -2.72
CA MET A 1 -22.64 -0.61 -2.04
C MET A 1 -21.41 0.28 -1.88
N ASN A 2 -20.66 0.19 -0.78
CA ASN A 2 -19.51 1.07 -0.53
C ASN A 2 -18.29 0.58 -1.32
N GLU A 3 -17.82 1.37 -2.27
CA GLU A 3 -16.66 1.02 -3.10
C GLU A 3 -15.35 1.36 -2.37
N PRO A 4 -14.26 0.61 -2.60
CA PRO A 4 -12.96 0.94 -2.02
C PRO A 4 -12.42 2.24 -2.64
N LEU A 5 -11.85 3.10 -1.81
CA LEU A 5 -11.19 4.33 -2.25
C LEU A 5 -9.83 4.02 -2.89
N LEU A 6 -9.09 3.08 -2.31
CA LEU A 6 -7.74 2.73 -2.73
C LEU A 6 -7.59 1.21 -2.66
N VAL A 7 -7.17 0.60 -3.75
CA VAL A 7 -6.92 -0.84 -3.83
C VAL A 7 -5.49 -1.05 -4.26
N PHE A 8 -4.79 -1.93 -3.55
CA PHE A 8 -3.50 -2.47 -3.93
C PHE A 8 -3.64 -3.97 -4.16
N ARG A 9 -3.06 -4.46 -5.25
CA ARG A 9 -2.98 -5.88 -5.55
C ARG A 9 -1.54 -6.29 -5.81
N GLU A 10 -1.21 -7.51 -5.40
CA GLU A 10 0.05 -8.17 -5.68
C GLU A 10 1.25 -7.31 -5.24
N ILE A 11 1.16 -6.68 -4.05
CA ILE A 11 2.29 -5.89 -3.54
C ILE A 11 3.44 -6.83 -3.20
N GLU A 12 4.55 -6.65 -3.89
CA GLU A 12 5.81 -7.31 -3.61
C GLU A 12 6.89 -6.32 -3.24
N LYS A 13 7.77 -6.75 -2.34
CA LYS A 13 8.96 -5.98 -1.98
C LYS A 13 10.05 -6.89 -1.43
N SER A 14 11.25 -6.72 -1.97
CA SER A 14 12.49 -7.32 -1.55
C SER A 14 13.49 -6.25 -1.10
N PHE A 15 14.36 -6.62 -0.16
CA PHE A 15 15.54 -5.84 0.21
C PHE A 15 16.74 -6.77 0.24
N SER A 16 17.81 -6.41 -0.48
CA SER A 16 19.08 -7.17 -0.51
C SER A 16 18.89 -8.67 -0.78
N GLY A 17 17.96 -9.02 -1.68
CA GLY A 17 17.63 -10.41 -2.03
C GLY A 17 16.69 -11.14 -1.08
N SER A 18 16.25 -10.51 0.02
CA SER A 18 15.25 -11.08 0.93
C SER A 18 13.85 -10.53 0.63
N GLN A 19 12.91 -11.42 0.31
CA GLN A 19 11.51 -11.07 0.08
C GLN A 19 10.82 -10.72 1.41
N ILE A 20 10.36 -9.48 1.53
CA ILE A 20 9.67 -8.96 2.71
C ILE A 20 8.15 -8.96 2.53
N LEU A 21 7.65 -8.63 1.33
CA LEU A 21 6.23 -8.72 0.98
C LEU A 21 6.07 -9.68 -0.20
N CYS A 22 5.18 -10.66 -0.06
CA CYS A 22 5.01 -11.76 -1.01
C CYS A 22 3.60 -11.72 -1.64
N GLY A 23 3.29 -10.68 -2.40
CA GLY A 23 2.00 -10.56 -3.11
C GLY A 23 0.85 -10.19 -2.18
N VAL A 24 0.96 -9.06 -1.47
CA VAL A 24 -0.06 -8.59 -0.53
C VAL A 24 -1.17 -7.84 -1.26
N ASP A 25 -2.41 -8.20 -0.96
CA ASP A 25 -3.62 -7.51 -1.40
C ASP A 25 -4.23 -6.68 -0.27
N LEU A 26 -4.66 -5.46 -0.57
CA LEU A 26 -5.30 -4.56 0.40
C LEU A 26 -6.32 -3.64 -0.27
N SER A 27 -7.50 -3.53 0.33
CA SER A 27 -8.53 -2.57 -0.07
C SER A 27 -8.86 -1.63 1.10
N LEU A 28 -8.76 -0.33 0.87
CA LEU A 28 -9.11 0.72 1.84
C LEU A 28 -10.46 1.33 1.48
N TYR A 29 -11.36 1.35 2.45
CA TYR A 29 -12.73 1.84 2.27
C TYR A 29 -12.95 3.15 3.03
N PRO A 30 -13.73 4.09 2.48
CA PRO A 30 -14.11 5.31 3.19
C PRO A 30 -14.75 5.00 4.56
N GLY A 31 -14.37 5.75 5.59
CA GLY A 31 -14.93 5.65 6.94
C GLY A 31 -14.56 4.38 7.71
N LYS A 32 -13.60 3.57 7.21
CA LYS A 32 -13.12 2.37 7.91
C LYS A 32 -11.78 2.64 8.59
N CYS A 33 -11.65 2.14 9.80
CA CYS A 33 -10.38 2.02 10.51
C CYS A 33 -9.90 0.56 10.41
N ILE A 34 -8.63 0.35 10.11
CA ILE A 34 -8.04 -0.97 9.92
C ILE A 34 -6.80 -1.08 10.82
N LEU A 35 -6.69 -2.21 11.52
CA LEU A 35 -5.50 -2.57 12.30
C LEU A 35 -4.63 -3.52 11.49
N LEU A 36 -3.36 -3.17 11.29
CA LEU A 36 -2.35 -4.07 10.74
C LEU A 36 -1.47 -4.62 11.87
N SER A 37 -1.67 -5.89 12.23
CA SER A 37 -0.93 -6.57 13.30
C SER A 37 -0.04 -7.70 12.76
N GLY A 38 0.99 -8.07 13.50
CA GLY A 38 1.89 -9.18 13.15
C GLY A 38 3.23 -9.12 13.87
N LYS A 39 4.06 -10.15 13.73
CA LYS A 39 5.39 -10.23 14.36
C LYS A 39 6.34 -9.13 13.87
N ASN A 40 7.36 -8.80 14.67
CA ASN A 40 8.42 -7.88 14.22
C ASN A 40 9.16 -8.48 13.01
N GLY A 41 9.54 -7.63 12.06
CA GLY A 41 10.22 -8.06 10.83
C GLY A 41 9.31 -8.57 9.70
N VAL A 42 8.02 -8.80 9.93
CA VAL A 42 7.10 -9.34 8.90
C VAL A 42 6.71 -8.35 7.78
N GLY A 43 7.30 -7.17 7.74
CA GLY A 43 7.06 -6.19 6.67
C GLY A 43 5.93 -5.18 6.90
N LYS A 44 5.35 -5.07 8.11
CA LYS A 44 4.27 -4.10 8.41
C LYS A 44 4.64 -2.66 8.05
N THR A 45 5.80 -2.21 8.53
CA THR A 45 6.31 -0.84 8.25
C THR A 45 6.58 -0.66 6.76
N THR A 46 7.09 -1.70 6.08
CA THR A 46 7.30 -1.69 4.63
C THR A 46 5.97 -1.50 3.89
N LEU A 47 4.95 -2.28 4.24
CA LEU A 47 3.62 -2.17 3.65
C LEU A 47 3.02 -0.78 3.88
N LEU A 48 3.07 -0.24 5.10
CA LEU A 48 2.57 1.10 5.41
C LEU A 48 3.32 2.20 4.66
N LYS A 49 4.64 2.10 4.52
CA LYS A 49 5.44 3.03 3.72
C LYS A 49 5.07 2.96 2.24
N ILE A 50 4.84 1.77 1.68
CA ILE A 50 4.37 1.62 0.30
C ILE A 50 3.00 2.26 0.11
N ILE A 51 2.05 1.98 1.01
CA ILE A 51 0.70 2.56 0.95
C ILE A 51 0.75 4.08 1.02
N ALA A 52 1.62 4.64 1.87
CA ALA A 52 1.84 6.09 1.98
C ALA A 52 2.65 6.68 0.80
N GLY A 53 3.10 5.85 -0.14
CA GLY A 53 3.93 6.26 -1.26
C GLY A 53 5.35 6.66 -0.88
N LEU A 54 5.85 6.26 0.30
CA LEU A 54 7.19 6.56 0.81
C LEU A 54 8.22 5.50 0.43
N GLU A 55 7.78 4.31 0.05
CA GLU A 55 8.62 3.20 -0.43
C GLU A 55 8.08 2.71 -1.77
N ILE A 56 8.98 2.33 -2.69
CA ILE A 56 8.59 1.86 -4.02
C ILE A 56 8.47 0.34 -3.98
N PRO A 57 7.32 -0.26 -4.30
CA PRO A 57 7.18 -1.72 -4.39
C PRO A 57 7.93 -2.22 -5.63
N ASP A 58 8.34 -3.48 -5.60
CA ASP A 58 8.93 -4.13 -6.77
C ASP A 58 7.84 -4.50 -7.78
N LEU A 59 6.66 -4.88 -7.26
CA LEU A 59 5.43 -5.10 -8.02
C LEU A 59 4.23 -4.57 -7.23
N ALA A 60 3.30 -3.90 -7.90
CA ALA A 60 1.98 -3.60 -7.38
C ALA A 60 1.05 -3.13 -8.51
N LYS A 61 -0.23 -3.50 -8.43
CA LYS A 61 -1.31 -2.84 -9.18
C LYS A 61 -2.07 -1.93 -8.23
N ILE A 62 -2.30 -0.68 -8.63
CA ILE A 62 -2.96 0.31 -7.78
C ILE A 62 -4.20 0.86 -8.48
N GLU A 63 -5.29 0.88 -7.75
CA GLU A 63 -6.53 1.52 -8.13
C GLU A 63 -6.85 2.64 -7.16
N PHE A 64 -7.20 3.81 -7.69
CA PHE A 64 -7.66 4.95 -6.89
C PHE A 64 -9.01 5.40 -7.42
N SER A 65 -10.04 5.36 -6.57
CA SER A 65 -11.42 5.71 -6.91
C SER A 65 -11.90 5.04 -8.21
N GLY A 66 -11.77 3.71 -8.33
CA GLY A 66 -12.22 2.97 -9.51
C GLY A 66 -11.24 2.98 -10.69
N LYS A 67 -10.14 3.75 -10.63
CA LYS A 67 -9.23 3.92 -11.77
C LYS A 67 -7.89 3.22 -11.54
N ILE A 68 -7.55 2.29 -12.42
CA ILE A 68 -6.26 1.62 -12.43
C ILE A 68 -5.17 2.61 -12.86
N ASN A 69 -4.09 2.67 -12.10
CA ASN A 69 -2.96 3.55 -12.32
C ASN A 69 -1.64 2.79 -12.19
N CYS A 70 -0.65 3.16 -13.02
CA CYS A 70 0.73 2.79 -12.76
C CYS A 70 1.26 3.50 -11.51
N TRP A 71 2.27 2.92 -10.86
CA TRP A 71 2.85 3.44 -9.61
C TRP A 71 3.11 4.95 -9.65
N ASN A 72 3.80 5.45 -10.67
CA ASN A 72 4.17 6.87 -10.79
C ASN A 72 2.98 7.83 -10.89
N LYS A 73 1.84 7.38 -11.41
CA LYS A 73 0.59 8.17 -11.41
C LYS A 73 -0.12 8.05 -10.07
N ALA A 74 -0.29 6.82 -9.58
CA ALA A 74 -0.97 6.54 -8.33
C ALA A 74 -0.32 7.24 -7.13
N VAL A 75 1.01 7.16 -7.02
CA VAL A 75 1.78 7.68 -5.89
C VAL A 75 1.64 9.19 -5.72
N ARG A 76 1.45 9.94 -6.83
CA ARG A 76 1.23 11.39 -6.78
C ARG A 76 -0.11 11.74 -6.16
N SER A 77 -1.15 10.95 -6.44
CA SER A 77 -2.47 11.13 -5.83
C SER A 77 -2.44 10.67 -4.36
N VAL A 78 -1.87 9.51 -4.11
CA VAL A 78 -1.69 8.94 -2.76
C VAL A 78 -0.99 9.93 -1.83
N ARG A 79 0.15 10.51 -2.22
CA ARG A 79 0.90 11.45 -1.36
C ARG A 79 0.17 12.76 -1.06
N LYS A 80 -0.89 13.10 -1.81
CA LYS A 80 -1.74 14.28 -1.52
C LYS A 80 -2.86 13.97 -0.53
N GLU A 81 -3.33 12.73 -0.53
CA GLU A 81 -4.53 12.29 0.20
C GLU A 81 -4.20 11.47 1.45
N ILE A 82 -2.98 10.91 1.55
CA ILE A 82 -2.55 10.07 2.67
C ILE A 82 -1.58 10.83 3.56
N ILE A 83 -1.91 10.88 4.85
CA ILE A 83 -1.01 11.31 5.92
C ILE A 83 -0.38 10.07 6.54
N TYR A 84 0.94 10.03 6.58
CA TYR A 84 1.70 9.01 7.29
C TYR A 84 2.29 9.61 8.57
N LEU A 85 1.81 9.14 9.71
CA LEU A 85 2.35 9.49 11.01
C LEU A 85 3.37 8.41 11.41
N HIS A 86 4.63 8.81 11.54
CA HIS A 86 5.68 7.93 12.05
C HIS A 86 5.75 8.04 13.58
N GLN A 87 6.17 6.95 14.23
CA GLN A 87 6.47 6.92 15.66
C GLN A 87 7.73 7.72 15.98
#